data_AF-A0A2U1JX51-F1
#
_entry.id   AF-A0A2U1JX51-F1
#
_cell.length_a   1.000
_cell.length_b   1.000
_cell.length_c   1.000
_cell.angle_alpha   90.00
_cell.angle_beta   90.00
_cell.angle_gamma   90.00
#
_symmetry.space_group_name_H-M   'P 1'
#
loop_
_entity.id
_entity.type
_entity.pdbx_description
1 polymer ?
#
loop_
_entity_poly.entity_id
_entity_poly.type
_entity_poly.pdbx_seq_one_letter_code
_entity_poly.pdbx_strand_id
1 'polypeptide(L)'
;MAALKSYNPTNAIINQNFIIRVLENPKENKVKNTKLTTANKLSKYLNDDEMKIKLFKKVLEGTKDKYTFLIRSRLKIDFCSK
;
A
#
# COMPACT_ATOMS: atom_id res chain seq x y z
N MET A 1 -5.79 20.87 -21.12
CA MET A 1 -6.07 20.79 -19.67
C MET A 1 -4.89 20.11 -19.00
N ALA A 2 -4.10 20.84 -18.21
CA ALA A 2 -2.96 20.26 -17.50
C ALA A 2 -3.48 19.38 -16.36
N ALA A 3 -3.03 18.12 -16.29
CA ALA A 3 -3.36 17.23 -15.20
C ALA A 3 -2.82 17.82 -13.89
N LEU A 4 -3.73 18.17 -12.97
CA LEU A 4 -3.40 18.59 -11.61
C LEU A 4 -2.68 17.44 -10.93
N LYS A 5 -1.34 17.47 -10.92
CA LYS A 5 -0.55 16.52 -10.13
C LYS A 5 -0.94 16.74 -8.67
N SER A 6 -1.69 15.81 -8.08
CA SER A 6 -1.87 15.83 -6.63
C SER A 6 -0.47 15.84 -6.01
N TYR A 7 -0.16 16.91 -5.27
CA TYR A 7 1.11 17.09 -4.58
C TYR A 7 1.14 16.18 -3.36
N ASN A 8 1.25 14.87 -3.59
CA ASN A 8 1.29 13.83 -2.56
C ASN A 8 2.71 13.23 -2.54
N PRO A 9 3.70 13.95 -1.95
CA PRO A 9 5.10 13.51 -1.96
C PRO A 9 5.27 12.12 -1.34
N THR A 10 4.54 11.81 -0.27
CA THR A 10 4.60 10.50 0.41
C THR A 10 4.20 9.35 -0.50
N ASN A 11 3.15 9.52 -1.32
CA ASN A 11 2.73 8.48 -2.27
C ASN A 11 3.79 8.25 -3.35
N ALA A 12 4.43 9.33 -3.81
CA ALA A 12 5.49 9.25 -4.80
C ALA A 12 6.71 8.53 -4.24
N ILE A 13 7.14 8.88 -3.02
CA ILE A 13 8.26 8.24 -2.34
C ILE A 13 7.99 6.74 -2.12
N ILE A 14 6.80 6.38 -1.65
CA ILE A 14 6.43 4.96 -1.50
C ILE A 14 6.47 4.24 -2.85
N ASN A 15 5.88 4.80 -3.91
CA ASN A 15 5.87 4.14 -5.23
C ASN A 15 7.28 4.04 -5.85
N GLN A 16 8.19 4.94 -5.49
CA GLN A 16 9.58 4.91 -5.94
C GLN A 16 10.34 3.78 -5.24
N ASN A 17 10.25 3.69 -3.91
CA ASN A 17 11.06 2.77 -3.10
C ASN A 17 10.43 1.38 -2.91
N PHE A 18 9.10 1.27 -2.98
CA PHE A 18 8.37 0.04 -2.64
C PHE A 18 7.41 -0.40 -3.75
N ILE A 19 7.24 -1.71 -3.88
CA ILE A 19 6.20 -2.39 -4.65
C ILE A 19 5.06 -2.74 -3.71
N ILE A 20 3.85 -2.25 -3.99
CA ILE A 20 2.67 -2.52 -3.17
C ILE A 20 1.84 -3.63 -3.81
N ARG A 21 1.52 -4.62 -2.99
CA ARG A 21 0.75 -5.81 -3.35
C ARG A 21 -0.45 -5.91 -2.42
N VAL A 22 -1.64 -6.12 -2.99
CA VAL A 22 -2.88 -6.23 -2.23
C VAL A 22 -3.54 -7.57 -2.53
N LEU A 23 -3.94 -8.26 -1.48
CA LEU A 23 -4.71 -9.49 -1.54
C LEU A 23 -6.00 -9.30 -0.74
N GLU A 24 -7.11 -9.32 -1.46
CA GLU A 24 -8.46 -9.30 -0.90
C GLU A 24 -8.83 -10.72 -0.43
N ASN A 25 -9.55 -10.85 0.69
CA ASN A 25 -9.87 -12.09 1.40
C ASN A 25 -8.71 -13.11 1.43
N PRO A 26 -7.59 -12.81 2.13
CA PRO A 26 -6.41 -13.67 2.13
C PRO A 26 -6.64 -15.08 2.71
N LYS A 27 -7.77 -15.31 3.40
CA LYS A 27 -8.18 -16.63 3.90
C LYS A 27 -8.77 -17.53 2.80
N GLU A 28 -9.40 -16.94 1.80
CA GLU A 28 -10.10 -17.66 0.72
C GLU A 28 -9.32 -17.59 -0.59
N ASN A 29 -8.59 -16.49 -0.81
CA ASN A 29 -7.83 -16.26 -2.03
C ASN A 29 -6.40 -16.79 -1.96
N LYS A 30 -6.01 -17.50 -3.01
CA LYS A 30 -4.62 -17.92 -3.21
C LYS A 30 -3.72 -16.69 -3.40
N VAL A 31 -2.46 -16.79 -2.98
CA VAL A 31 -1.43 -15.74 -3.13
C VAL A 31 -1.25 -15.29 -4.59
N LYS A 32 -1.64 -16.12 -5.56
CA LYS A 32 -1.63 -15.79 -6.99
C LYS A 32 -2.62 -14.67 -7.37
N ASN A 33 -3.67 -14.44 -6.56
CA ASN A 33 -4.66 -13.38 -6.79
C ASN A 33 -4.22 -12.01 -6.25
N THR A 34 -2.98 -11.90 -5.78
CA THR A 34 -2.41 -10.64 -5.32
C THR A 34 -2.30 -9.66 -6.48
N LYS A 35 -2.90 -8.48 -6.33
CA LYS A 35 -2.88 -7.40 -7.32
C LYS A 35 -1.77 -6.41 -6.99
N LEU A 36 -1.05 -5.97 -8.00
CA LEU A 36 -0.14 -4.83 -7.89
C LEU A 36 -0.96 -3.54 -7.84
N THR A 37 -0.65 -2.69 -6.88
CA THR A 37 -1.33 -1.41 -6.71
C THR A 37 -0.32 -0.28 -6.51
N THR A 38 -0.79 0.95 -6.60
CA THR A 38 -0.01 2.14 -6.28
C THR A 38 -0.45 2.72 -4.95
N ALA A 39 0.42 3.49 -4.29
CA ALA A 39 0.10 4.15 -3.01
C ALA A 39 -1.16 5.02 -3.11
N ASN A 40 -1.38 5.64 -4.27
CA ASN A 40 -2.58 6.43 -4.50
C ASN A 40 -3.85 5.56 -4.54
N LYS A 41 -3.81 4.44 -5.28
CA LYS A 41 -4.93 3.48 -5.34
C LYS A 41 -5.13 2.75 -4.02
N LEU A 42 -4.09 2.57 -3.20
CA LEU A 42 -4.22 1.97 -1.86
C LEU A 42 -5.18 2.76 -0.97
N SER A 43 -5.24 4.08 -1.10
CA SER A 43 -6.22 4.92 -0.40
C SER A 43 -7.68 4.54 -0.71
N LYS A 44 -7.97 3.92 -1.85
CA LYS A 44 -9.33 3.45 -2.15
C LYS A 44 -9.69 2.15 -1.42
N TYR A 45 -8.68 1.38 -1.03
CA TYR A 45 -8.86 0.16 -0.24
C TYR A 45 -8.93 0.46 1.26
N LEU A 46 -8.24 1.52 1.68
CA LEU A 46 -8.24 2.03 3.04
C LEU A 46 -9.26 3.17 3.12
N ASN A 47 -10.49 2.88 3.53
CA ASN A 47 -11.53 3.91 3.78
C ASN A 47 -11.19 4.88 4.94
N ASP A 48 -9.92 4.94 5.35
CA ASP A 48 -9.43 5.65 6.52
C ASP A 48 -8.04 6.23 6.20
N ASP A 49 -7.97 7.56 6.04
CA ASP A 49 -6.72 8.26 5.69
C ASP A 49 -5.69 8.22 6.83
N GLU A 50 -6.12 8.18 8.10
CA GLU A 50 -5.21 8.03 9.24
C GLU A 50 -4.47 6.69 9.18
N MET A 51 -5.19 5.61 8.89
CA MET A 51 -4.60 4.28 8.77
C MET A 51 -3.57 4.23 7.65
N LYS A 52 -3.86 4.86 6.51
CA LYS A 52 -2.92 4.99 5.39
C LYS A 52 -1.65 5.74 5.79
N ILE A 53 -1.76 6.89 6.46
CA ILE A 53 -0.61 7.67 6.90
C ILE A 53 0.24 6.86 7.88
N LYS A 54 -0.38 6.17 8.85
CA LYS A 54 0.32 5.29 9.81
C LYS A 54 1.07 4.16 9.11
N LEU A 55 0.46 3.52 8.11
CA LEU A 55 1.10 2.46 7.32
C LEU A 55 2.31 2.98 6.55
N PHE A 56 2.16 4.08 5.82
CA PHE A 56 3.24 4.64 5.02
C PHE A 56 4.38 5.15 5.89
N LYS A 57 4.09 5.83 6.99
CA LYS A 57 5.11 6.28 7.93
C LYS A 57 5.91 5.09 8.47
N LYS A 58 5.24 4.02 8.88
CA LYS A 58 5.89 2.79 9.38
C LYS A 58 6.76 2.10 8.34
N VAL A 59 6.35 2.10 7.07
CA VAL A 59 7.14 1.52 5.97
C VAL A 59 8.34 2.40 5.63
N LEU A 60 8.19 3.73 5.66
CA LEU A 60 9.27 4.67 5.36
C LEU A 60 10.30 4.77 6.48
N GLU A 61 9.86 4.75 7.75
CA GLU A 61 10.76 4.82 8.90
C GLU A 61 11.47 3.50 9.17
N GLY A 62 10.88 2.39 8.73
CA GLY A 62 11.44 1.08 9.03
C GLY A 62 12.45 0.61 7.97
N THR A 63 13.41 -0.21 8.40
CA THR A 63 14.53 -0.69 7.58
C THR A 63 14.32 -2.05 6.92
N LYS A 64 13.15 -2.69 7.08
CA LYS A 64 12.88 -4.03 6.54
C LYS A 64 12.57 -4.00 5.04
N ASP A 65 13.04 -5.02 4.33
CA ASP A 65 12.73 -5.26 2.91
C ASP A 65 11.26 -5.56 2.65
N LYS A 66 10.52 -6.05 3.66
CA LYS A 66 9.12 -6.41 3.50
C LYS A 66 8.28 -6.06 4.72
N TYR A 67 7.18 -5.36 4.46
CA TYR A 67 6.12 -5.11 5.44
C TYR A 67 4.81 -5.74 5.00
N THR A 68 4.25 -6.56 5.87
CA THR A 68 2.93 -7.15 5.67
C THR A 68 1.97 -6.57 6.68
N PHE A 69 0.85 -6.03 6.20
CA PHE A 69 -0.24 -5.53 7.01
C PHE A 69 -1.51 -6.28 6.71
N LEU A 70 -2.20 -6.72 7.76
CA LEU A 70 -3.51 -7.36 7.66
C LEU A 70 -4.57 -6.41 8.21
N ILE A 71 -5.41 -5.87 7.33
CA ILE A 71 -6.49 -4.96 7.68
C ILE A 71 -7.79 -5.77 7.80
N ARG A 72 -8.42 -5.71 8.97
CA ARG A 72 -9.74 -6.30 9.26
C ARG A 72 -9.91 -7.77 8.84
N SER A 73 -8.81 -8.54 8.79
CA SER A 73 -8.77 -9.94 8.31
C SER A 73 -9.26 -10.19 6.87
N ARG A 74 -9.57 -9.14 6.11
CA ARG A 74 -10.12 -9.21 4.74
C ARG A 74 -9.18 -8.61 3.70
N LEU A 75 -8.20 -7.83 4.11
CA LEU A 75 -7.26 -7.22 3.17
C LEU A 75 -5.85 -7.41 3.70
N LYS A 76 -4.99 -8.04 2.89
CA LYS A 76 -3.57 -8.14 3.15
C LYS A 76 -2.83 -7.21 2.19
N ILE A 77 -2.00 -6.34 2.75
CA ILE A 77 -1.18 -5.39 2.01
C ILE A 77 0.28 -5.74 2.28
N ASP A 78 1.02 -6.04 1.23
CA ASP A 78 2.44 -6.32 1.25
C ASP A 78 3.18 -5.16 0.58
N PHE A 79 4.07 -4.50 1.31
CA PHE A 79 5.05 -3.55 0.78
C PHE A 79 6.38 -4.29 0.68
N CYS A 80 6.92 -4.38 -0.53
CA CYS A 80 8.22 -4.97 -0.79
C CYS A 80 9.17 -3.86 -1.25
N SER A 81 10.34 -3.72 -0.62
CA SER A 81 11.38 -2.83 -1.13
C SER A 81 11.78 -3.27 -2.54
N LYS A 82 12.13 -2.28 -3.36
CA LYS A 82 12.75 -2.51 -4.67
C LYS A 82 14.24 -2.71 -4.57
#